data_AF-A0A2V6WDK4-F1
#
_entry.id   AF-A0A2V6WDK4-F1
#
_cell.length_a   1.000
_cell.length_b   1.000
_cell.length_c   1.000
_cell.angle_alpha   90.00
_cell.angle_beta   90.00
_cell.angle_gamma   90.00
#
_symmetry.space_group_name_H-M   'P 1'
#
loop_
_entity.id
_entity.type
_entity.pdbx_description
1 polymer ?
#
loop_
_entity_poly.entity_id
_entity_poly.type
_entity_poly.pdbx_seq_one_letter_code
_entity_poly.pdbx_strand_id
1 'polypeptide(L)'
;ALTFHAEPKLRTVIWEFGGEPIPGDLLRDVRRFLGAGLPAPLQELLEPAEREALLERAAGVLEHGRFPVDTTGHRYPWPLV
;
A
#
# COMPACT_ATOMS: atom_id res chain seq x y z
N ALA A 1 -7.38 -2.37 -13.42
CA ALA A 1 -7.54 -3.12 -12.16
C ALA A 1 -7.86 -2.16 -11.01
N LEU A 2 -8.72 -2.55 -10.07
CA LEU A 2 -9.08 -1.78 -8.87
C LEU A 2 -8.08 -2.00 -7.73
N THR A 3 -7.53 -3.22 -7.62
CA THR A 3 -6.53 -3.64 -6.63
C THR A 3 -5.36 -4.31 -7.33
N PHE A 4 -4.23 -4.47 -6.62
CA PHE A 4 -2.99 -5.12 -7.08
C PHE A 4 -2.32 -4.59 -8.36
N HIS A 5 -2.84 -3.50 -8.94
CA HIS A 5 -2.22 -2.85 -10.08
C HIS A 5 -0.71 -2.60 -9.84
N ALA A 6 0.12 -2.94 -10.83
CA ALA A 6 1.57 -2.75 -10.77
C ALA A 6 1.95 -1.26 -10.67
N GLU A 7 1.33 -0.41 -11.50
CA GLU A 7 1.50 1.05 -11.36
C GLU A 7 0.94 1.60 -10.03
N PRO A 8 1.62 2.57 -9.40
CA PRO A 8 1.22 3.18 -8.13
C PRO A 8 -0.01 4.08 -8.30
N LYS A 9 -1.20 3.49 -8.16
CA LYS A 9 -2.50 4.19 -8.24
C LYS A 9 -3.15 4.30 -6.86
N LEU A 10 -2.52 5.05 -5.95
CA LEU A 10 -3.10 5.29 -4.62
C LEU A 10 -4.30 6.23 -4.72
N ARG A 11 -5.47 5.70 -4.39
CA ARG A 11 -6.74 6.44 -4.26
C ARG A 11 -7.31 6.08 -2.89
N THR A 12 -7.07 6.90 -1.88
CA THR A 12 -7.70 6.75 -0.55
C THR A 12 -8.59 7.96 -0.30
N VAL A 13 -9.66 7.76 0.47
CA VAL A 13 -10.60 8.82 0.84
C VAL A 13 -10.34 9.35 2.26
N ILE A 14 -9.36 8.78 2.96
CA ILE A 14 -9.10 9.05 4.37
C ILE A 14 -7.74 9.73 4.51
N TRP A 15 -7.60 10.89 3.86
CA TRP A 15 -6.36 11.68 3.87
C TRP A 15 -6.09 12.39 5.19
N GLU A 16 -7.06 12.42 6.11
CA GLU A 16 -6.92 12.97 7.46
C GLU A 16 -5.81 12.29 8.28
N PHE A 17 -5.53 11.01 8.02
CA PHE A 17 -4.43 10.27 8.65
C PHE A 17 -3.07 10.50 7.97
N GLY A 18 -3.01 11.28 6.89
CA GLY A 18 -1.79 11.48 6.10
C GLY A 18 -0.61 11.97 6.97
N GLY A 19 0.53 11.28 6.89
CA GLY A 19 1.74 11.61 7.66
C GLY A 19 1.73 11.13 9.11
N GLU A 20 0.60 10.66 9.63
CA GLU A 20 0.53 10.03 10.95
C GLU A 20 1.34 8.73 10.98
N PRO A 21 1.92 8.36 12.15
CA PRO A 21 2.60 7.09 12.29
C PRO A 21 1.61 5.93 12.11
N ILE A 22 2.02 4.91 11.36
CA ILE A 22 1.25 3.67 11.25
C ILE A 22 1.35 2.92 12.59
N PRO A 23 0.23 2.38 13.11
CA PRO A 23 0.25 1.54 14.31
C PRO A 23 1.31 0.44 14.25
N GLY A 24 2.06 0.27 15.35
CA GLY A 24 3.23 -0.60 15.38
C GLY A 24 2.93 -2.09 15.22
N ASP A 25 1.73 -2.52 15.60
CA ASP A 25 1.19 -3.86 15.35
C ASP A 25 1.00 -4.12 13.85
N LEU A 26 0.41 -3.18 13.11
CA LEU A 26 0.30 -3.28 11.66
C LEU A 26 1.66 -3.35 10.97
N LEU A 27 2.63 -2.53 11.42
CA LEU A 27 4.01 -2.60 10.90
C LEU A 27 4.69 -3.94 11.21
N ARG A 28 4.38 -4.58 12.35
CA ARG A 28 4.88 -5.94 12.64
C ARG A 28 4.29 -6.97 11.68
N ASP A 29 3.01 -6.87 11.36
CA ASP A 29 2.36 -7.79 10.43
C ASP A 29 2.91 -7.64 9.00
N VAL A 30 3.14 -6.40 8.54
CA VAL A 30 3.79 -6.14 7.24
C VAL A 30 5.21 -6.71 7.20
N ARG A 31 5.98 -6.54 8.29
CA ARG A 31 7.33 -7.13 8.40
C ARG A 31 7.29 -8.66 8.35
N ARG A 32 6.33 -9.28 9.04
CA ARG A 32 6.13 -10.74 9.00
C ARG A 32 5.78 -11.21 7.59
N PHE A 33 4.91 -10.48 6.89
CA PHE A 33 4.54 -10.78 5.50
C PHE A 33 5.76 -10.74 4.57
N LEU A 34 6.59 -9.69 4.63
CA LEU A 34 7.80 -9.61 3.81
C LEU A 34 8.80 -10.73 4.12
N GLY A 35 8.98 -11.07 5.40
CA GLY A 35 9.87 -12.15 5.81
C GLY A 35 9.41 -13.54 5.36
N ALA A 36 8.09 -13.77 5.29
CA ALA A 36 7.52 -15.01 4.80
C ALA A 36 7.44 -15.09 3.26
N GLY A 37 7.42 -13.94 2.58
CA GLY A 37 7.21 -13.83 1.15
C GLY A 37 5.74 -14.01 0.74
N LEU A 38 5.47 -13.93 -0.57
CA LEU A 38 4.11 -14.06 -1.10
C LEU A 38 3.60 -15.51 -0.96
N PRO A 39 2.44 -15.74 -0.34
CA PRO A 39 1.81 -17.06 -0.31
C PRO A 39 1.52 -17.60 -1.71
N ALA A 40 1.64 -18.92 -1.91
CA ALA A 40 1.40 -19.57 -3.21
C ALA A 40 0.04 -19.20 -3.85
N PRO A 41 -1.09 -19.15 -3.10
CA PRO A 41 -2.37 -18.72 -3.69
C PRO A 41 -2.34 -17.30 -4.27
N LEU A 42 -1.60 -16.37 -3.65
CA LEU A 42 -1.45 -15.02 -4.21
C LEU A 42 -0.51 -14.99 -5.40
N GLN A 43 0.49 -15.87 -5.45
CA GLN A 43 1.34 -16.00 -6.62
C GLN A 43 0.50 -16.49 -7.82
N GLU A 44 -0.38 -17.46 -7.65
CA GLU A 44 -1.23 -17.98 -8.73
C GLU A 44 -2.21 -16.94 -9.30
N LEU A 45 -2.61 -15.94 -8.50
CA LEU A 45 -3.60 -14.93 -8.87
C LEU A 45 -3.00 -13.62 -9.40
N LEU A 46 -1.69 -13.41 -9.24
CA LEU A 46 -1.02 -12.15 -9.58
C LEU A 46 0.03 -12.35 -10.65
N GLU A 47 0.11 -11.41 -11.58
CA GLU A 47 1.19 -11.35 -12.57
C GLU A 47 2.54 -11.03 -11.89
N PRO A 48 3.68 -11.44 -12.46
CA PRO A 48 5.00 -11.18 -11.86
C PRO A 48 5.24 -9.72 -11.45
N ALA A 49 4.84 -8.77 -12.30
CA ALA A 49 4.97 -7.34 -12.04
C ALA A 49 4.08 -6.86 -10.86
N GLU A 50 2.92 -7.49 -10.66
CA GLU A 50 2.02 -7.16 -9.54
C GLU A 50 2.57 -7.68 -8.21
N ARG A 51 3.21 -8.85 -8.23
CA ARG A 51 3.90 -9.45 -7.07
C ARG A 51 5.08 -8.57 -6.64
N GLU A 52 5.92 -8.16 -7.59
CA GLU A 52 7.05 -7.25 -7.34
C GLU A 52 6.56 -5.92 -6.76
N ALA A 53 5.60 -5.28 -7.43
CA ALA A 53 5.04 -4.02 -6.96
C ALA A 53 4.39 -4.15 -5.56
N LEU A 54 3.78 -5.28 -5.22
CA LEU A 54 3.22 -5.52 -3.88
C LEU A 54 4.31 -5.59 -2.81
N LEU A 55 5.40 -6.32 -3.08
CA LEU A 55 6.53 -6.46 -2.16
C LEU A 55 7.27 -5.13 -1.98
N GLU A 56 7.53 -4.40 -3.07
CA GLU A 56 8.14 -3.06 -3.03
C GLU A 56 7.31 -2.09 -2.18
N ARG A 57 5.98 -2.08 -2.37
CA ARG A 57 5.08 -1.23 -1.58
C ARG A 57 5.11 -1.60 -0.10
N ALA A 58 5.10 -2.89 0.22
CA ALA A 58 5.19 -3.35 1.61
C ALA A 58 6.53 -2.93 2.25
N ALA A 59 7.64 -3.00 1.50
CA ALA A 59 8.94 -2.51 1.96
C ALA A 59 8.92 -0.99 2.20
N GLY A 60 8.37 -0.22 1.26
CA GLY A 60 8.22 1.23 1.39
C GLY A 60 7.37 1.64 2.60
N VAL A 61 6.31 0.89 2.91
CA VAL A 61 5.50 1.11 4.13
C VAL A 61 6.34 0.95 5.40
N LEU A 62 7.21 -0.05 5.47
CA LEU A 62 8.09 -0.26 6.62
C LEU A 62 9.20 0.80 6.72
N GLU A 63 9.75 1.22 5.58
CA GLU A 63 10.79 2.25 5.51
C GLU A 63 10.27 3.59 6.03
N HIS A 64 9.08 3.99 5.59
CA HIS A 64 8.50 5.30 5.96
C HIS A 64 7.80 5.26 7.33
N GLY A 65 7.12 4.15 7.65
CA GLY A 65 6.40 3.96 8.91
C GLY A 65 5.24 4.93 9.15
N ARG A 66 4.80 5.65 8.11
CA ARG A 66 3.77 6.69 8.16
C ARG A 66 2.77 6.52 7.04
N PHE A 67 1.53 6.95 7.26
CA PHE A 67 0.53 6.94 6.21
C PHE A 67 0.93 7.90 5.08
N PRO A 68 0.69 7.52 3.81
CA PRO A 68 1.05 8.34 2.67
C PRO A 68 0.26 9.65 2.67
N VAL A 69 0.89 10.71 2.18
CA VAL A 69 0.26 12.03 1.98
C VAL A 69 0.09 12.25 0.48
N ASP A 70 -1.09 12.69 0.05
CA ASP A 70 -1.25 13.25 -1.29
C ASP A 70 -0.80 14.71 -1.30
N THR A 71 0.39 14.96 -1.83
CA THR A 71 0.91 16.32 -2.00
C THR A 71 0.32 17.04 -3.20
N THR A 72 -0.45 16.35 -4.05
CA THR A 72 -1.02 16.91 -5.29
C THR A 72 -2.41 17.50 -5.10
N GLY A 73 -3.16 17.07 -4.06
CA GLY A 73 -4.55 17.48 -3.82
C GLY A 73 -5.57 16.93 -4.83
N HIS A 74 -5.12 16.20 -5.85
CA HIS A 74 -5.97 15.69 -6.94
C HIS A 74 -6.61 14.33 -6.63
N ARG A 75 -6.26 13.69 -5.50
CA ARG A 75 -6.74 12.35 -5.15
C ARG A 75 -7.88 12.37 -4.13
N TYR A 76 -8.52 13.52 -3.93
CA TYR A 76 -9.81 13.60 -3.26
C TYR A 76 -10.94 13.13 -4.19
N PRO A 77 -11.92 12.35 -3.69
CA PRO A 77 -13.12 12.04 -4.46
C PRO A 77 -13.89 13.35 -4.75
N TRP A 78 -14.29 13.53 -6.01
CA TRP A 78 -15.07 14.68 -6.47
C TRP A 78 -16.45 14.23 -6.96
N PRO A 79 -17.54 15.01 -6.73
CA PRO A 79 -17.60 16.20 -5.90
C PRO A 79 -17.41 15.89 -4.42
N LEU A 80 -16.83 16.83 -3.68
CA LEU A 80 -16.87 16.80 -2.22
C LEU A 80 -18.33 17.07 -1.81
N VAL A 81 -19.08 16.01 -1.50
CA VAL A 81 -20.47 16.08 -1.04
C VAL A 81 -20.56 16.34 0.45
#